data_AF-A0A177DMJ1-F1
#
_entry.id   AF-A0A177DMJ1-F1
#
_cell.length_a   1.000
_cell.length_b   1.000
_cell.length_c   1.000
_cell.angle_alpha   90.00
_cell.angle_beta   90.00
_cell.angle_gamma   90.00
#
_symmetry.space_group_name_H-M   'P 1'
#
loop_
_entity.id
_entity.type
_entity.pdbx_description
1 polymer ?
#
loop_
_entity_poly.entity_id
_entity_poly.type
_entity_poly.pdbx_seq_one_letter_code
_entity_poly.pdbx_strand_id
1 'polypeptide(L)'
;MGGLHSSKVEEVWKSDARHAMEAGTFCVICGSPFHIEGDVYNIDPKDIRFQWLNNLRLLGSMADVAEHMVASEGSPVNVSELPDIYLSEVASFSLTGSGYFRIVDDAGQDDIWFDALSYTGDHGTLFPLHEGCIVTSCRVIEHRYSTRREVGLEPTLKILYRLLSTRFDQRKCCTDEPNETSNDIFDLCSSSSEYGARSVLALSRLDWWGGKYDKFYTDPIEGKGTASFVQRVLQSSPRRRDEPEYVLKATREPQRLERLPTEMMDAICSYLPIQSVIVLHRTSKALALRIPLDSVFWRNSLRDGSLHPHIWDLDTKWIEHHLSDPNAALLDPTASWDWKVAAKLLATKRFSISGCDDRLLDVPDGFWNRCRIWATIEEALQEQDTTLQCRASQR
;
A
#
# COMPACT_ATOMS: atom_id res chain seq x y z
N MET A 1 -27.01 14.00 49.98
CA MET A 1 -27.97 14.45 48.95
C MET A 1 -27.19 15.35 48.01
N GLY A 2 -26.69 14.82 46.89
CA GLY A 2 -27.29 15.07 45.58
C GLY A 2 -26.25 15.73 44.67
N GLY A 3 -25.25 14.98 44.24
CA GLY A 3 -24.26 15.43 43.26
C GLY A 3 -24.70 14.99 41.87
N LEU A 4 -24.90 15.96 40.98
CA LEU A 4 -25.46 15.78 39.63
C LEU A 4 -24.75 14.65 38.86
N HIS A 5 -25.49 13.59 38.57
CA HIS A 5 -25.20 12.75 37.42
C HIS A 5 -25.42 13.60 36.17
N SER A 6 -24.33 14.12 35.61
CA SER A 6 -24.32 14.53 34.21
C SER A 6 -24.54 13.27 33.39
N SER A 7 -25.79 13.02 32.98
CA SER A 7 -26.10 12.06 31.94
C SER A 7 -25.22 12.42 30.75
N LYS A 8 -24.31 11.52 30.37
CA LYS A 8 -23.70 11.55 29.05
C LYS A 8 -24.87 11.47 28.07
N VAL A 9 -25.24 12.62 27.51
CA VAL A 9 -25.94 12.63 26.25
C VAL A 9 -24.88 12.14 25.28
N GLU A 10 -24.94 10.86 24.93
CA GLU A 10 -24.32 10.38 23.69
C GLU A 10 -25.03 11.14 22.56
N GLU A 11 -24.50 12.31 22.21
CA GLU A 11 -24.73 12.87 20.89
C GLU A 11 -24.10 11.88 19.91
N VAL A 12 -24.95 11.02 19.35
CA VAL A 12 -24.62 10.04 18.32
C VAL A 12 -24.24 10.81 17.06
N TRP A 13 -23.02 11.32 17.03
CA TRP A 13 -22.41 11.81 15.80
C TRP A 13 -21.96 10.57 15.02
N LYS A 14 -22.78 10.13 14.04
CA LYS A 14 -22.31 9.22 13.00
C LYS A 14 -21.44 10.08 12.08
N SER A 15 -20.12 9.88 12.11
CA SER A 15 -19.28 10.48 11.07
C SER A 15 -19.76 9.98 9.71
N ASP A 16 -19.62 10.77 8.64
CA ASP A 16 -19.95 10.32 7.27
C ASP A 16 -19.19 9.05 6.91
N ALA A 17 -18.00 8.87 7.49
CA ALA A 17 -17.24 7.62 7.46
C ALA A 17 -18.03 6.43 8.05
N ARG A 18 -18.63 6.60 9.23
CA ARG A 18 -19.44 5.56 9.88
C ARG A 18 -20.80 5.36 9.18
N HIS A 19 -21.39 6.41 8.61
CA HIS A 19 -22.59 6.29 7.77
C HIS A 19 -22.29 5.58 6.44
N ALA A 20 -21.16 5.93 5.80
CA ALA A 20 -20.68 5.23 4.61
C ALA A 20 -20.36 3.76 4.92
N MET A 21 -19.92 3.42 6.14
CA MET A 21 -19.79 2.04 6.56
C MET A 21 -21.14 1.32 6.68
N GLU A 22 -22.13 1.94 7.33
CA GLU A 22 -23.50 1.41 7.44
C GLU A 22 -24.12 1.17 6.06
N ALA A 23 -23.81 2.05 5.11
CA ALA A 23 -24.24 1.94 3.71
C ALA A 23 -23.37 1.00 2.87
N GLY A 24 -22.18 0.59 3.35
CA GLY A 24 -21.20 -0.17 2.57
C GLY A 24 -20.53 0.64 1.43
N THR A 25 -20.61 1.96 1.46
CA THR A 25 -20.22 2.85 0.35
C THR A 25 -18.79 3.38 0.52
N PHE A 26 -17.81 2.49 0.69
CA PHE A 26 -16.40 2.84 0.84
C PHE A 26 -15.48 1.87 0.10
N CYS A 27 -14.28 2.32 -0.25
CA CYS A 27 -13.27 1.44 -0.82
C CYS A 27 -12.77 0.48 0.26
N VAL A 28 -13.03 -0.81 0.06
CA VAL A 28 -12.73 -1.84 1.07
C VAL A 28 -11.25 -1.96 1.39
N ILE A 29 -10.33 -1.42 0.55
CA ILE A 29 -8.88 -1.45 0.78
C ILE A 29 -8.40 -0.24 1.59
N CYS A 30 -8.82 0.97 1.23
CA CYS A 30 -8.27 2.20 1.82
C CYS A 30 -9.20 2.86 2.84
N GLY A 31 -10.49 2.51 2.85
CA GLY A 31 -11.53 3.07 3.73
C GLY A 31 -12.02 4.45 3.33
N SER A 32 -11.58 4.97 2.18
CA SER A 32 -12.01 6.28 1.67
C SER A 32 -13.36 6.15 0.94
N PRO A 33 -14.19 7.20 0.95
CA PRO A 33 -15.46 7.21 0.22
C PRO A 33 -15.22 7.34 -1.29
N PHE A 34 -16.26 7.04 -2.06
CA PHE A 34 -16.27 7.20 -3.52
C PHE A 34 -16.81 8.55 -4.00
N HIS A 35 -17.39 9.31 -3.08
CA HIS A 35 -17.93 10.62 -3.35
C HIS A 35 -17.71 11.49 -2.12
N ILE A 36 -17.08 12.66 -2.31
CA ILE A 36 -16.90 13.66 -1.25
C ILE A 36 -17.96 14.74 -1.48
N GLU A 37 -19.09 14.66 -0.78
CA GLU A 37 -20.04 15.77 -0.74
C GLU A 37 -19.65 16.80 0.33
N GLY A 38 -20.18 18.01 0.18
CA GLY A 38 -19.69 19.30 0.73
C GLY A 38 -19.64 19.49 2.25
N ASP A 39 -19.48 18.44 3.05
CA ASP A 39 -19.36 18.49 4.52
C ASP A 39 -18.10 17.81 5.08
N VAL A 40 -17.23 17.22 4.23
CA VAL A 40 -15.86 16.88 4.65
C VAL A 40 -15.07 18.18 4.78
N TYR A 41 -15.00 18.73 6.00
CA TYR A 41 -14.31 19.98 6.33
C TYR A 41 -12.99 20.11 5.55
N ASN A 42 -12.70 21.29 4.99
CA ASN A 42 -11.43 21.63 4.31
C ASN A 42 -11.01 20.84 3.05
N ILE A 43 -11.79 19.88 2.56
CA ILE A 43 -11.50 19.19 1.30
C ILE A 43 -12.33 19.79 0.17
N ASP A 44 -11.65 20.36 -0.83
CA ASP A 44 -12.29 20.79 -2.07
C ASP A 44 -12.33 19.60 -3.04
N PRO A 45 -13.50 19.04 -3.39
CA PRO A 45 -13.61 17.94 -4.36
C PRO A 45 -13.06 18.30 -5.74
N LYS A 46 -12.91 19.59 -6.05
CA LYS A 46 -12.31 20.07 -7.30
C LYS A 46 -10.79 20.10 -7.27
N ASP A 47 -10.17 20.04 -6.08
CA ASP A 47 -8.72 19.97 -5.96
C ASP A 47 -8.22 18.67 -6.59
N ILE A 48 -7.27 18.84 -7.52
CA ILE A 48 -6.66 17.75 -8.28
C ILE A 48 -6.09 16.64 -7.39
N ARG A 49 -5.68 16.97 -6.15
CA ARG A 49 -5.16 16.01 -5.18
C ARG A 49 -6.19 14.96 -4.74
N PHE A 50 -7.48 15.27 -4.81
CA PHE A 50 -8.57 14.41 -4.34
C PHE A 50 -9.38 13.80 -5.49
N GLN A 51 -9.16 14.23 -6.74
CA GLN A 51 -9.90 13.73 -7.91
C GLN A 51 -9.78 12.22 -8.11
N TRP A 52 -8.68 11.61 -7.68
CA TRP A 52 -8.49 10.15 -7.78
C TRP A 52 -9.55 9.35 -7.00
N LEU A 53 -10.19 9.94 -5.98
CA LEU A 53 -11.25 9.28 -5.21
C LEU A 53 -12.52 9.03 -6.02
N ASN A 54 -12.70 9.78 -7.11
CA ASN A 54 -13.78 9.55 -8.07
C ASN A 54 -13.40 8.52 -9.15
N ASN A 55 -12.12 8.12 -9.23
CA ASN A 55 -11.68 7.07 -10.15
C ASN A 55 -11.78 5.70 -9.47
N LEU A 56 -12.97 5.12 -9.54
CA LEU A 56 -13.28 3.82 -8.96
C LEU A 56 -13.67 2.80 -10.02
N ARG A 57 -13.46 1.52 -9.69
CA ARG A 57 -13.85 0.37 -10.50
C ARG A 57 -14.45 -0.71 -9.62
N LEU A 58 -15.26 -1.58 -10.22
CA LEU A 58 -15.81 -2.77 -9.60
C LEU A 58 -14.94 -3.96 -9.99
N LEU A 59 -14.47 -4.72 -8.99
CA LEU A 59 -13.69 -5.93 -9.17
C LEU A 59 -14.51 -7.14 -8.69
N GLY A 60 -14.65 -8.16 -9.53
CA GLY A 60 -15.41 -9.36 -9.19
C GLY A 60 -15.06 -10.57 -10.07
N SER A 61 -15.85 -11.62 -9.93
CA SER A 61 -15.83 -12.77 -10.83
C SER A 61 -16.79 -12.55 -11.99
N MET A 62 -16.37 -12.93 -13.20
CA MET A 62 -17.23 -12.82 -14.39
C MET A 62 -18.52 -13.64 -14.28
N ALA A 63 -18.52 -14.70 -13.47
CA ALA A 63 -19.70 -15.54 -13.27
C ALA A 63 -20.80 -14.87 -12.45
N ASP A 64 -20.45 -13.87 -11.63
CA ASP A 64 -21.36 -13.27 -10.64
C ASP A 64 -21.90 -11.90 -11.09
N VAL A 65 -21.31 -11.28 -12.13
CA VAL A 65 -21.64 -9.90 -12.57
C VAL A 65 -23.12 -9.69 -12.83
N ALA A 66 -23.78 -10.66 -13.48
CA ALA A 66 -25.19 -10.54 -13.86
C ALA A 66 -26.12 -10.46 -12.63
N GLU A 67 -25.76 -11.11 -11.53
CA GLU A 67 -26.55 -11.16 -10.29
C GLU A 67 -26.46 -9.85 -9.49
N HIS A 68 -25.39 -9.08 -9.69
CA HIS A 68 -25.20 -7.77 -9.06
C HIS A 68 -25.74 -6.62 -9.92
N MET A 69 -26.24 -6.89 -11.12
CA MET A 69 -26.75 -5.86 -12.03
C MET A 69 -28.20 -5.53 -11.69
N VAL A 70 -28.44 -4.31 -11.22
CA VAL A 70 -29.75 -3.84 -10.75
C VAL A 70 -30.60 -3.34 -11.92
N ALA A 71 -29.97 -2.63 -12.86
CA ALA A 71 -30.60 -2.11 -14.06
C ALA A 71 -29.54 -1.99 -15.16
N SER A 72 -29.91 -2.26 -16.40
CA SER A 72 -29.01 -2.14 -17.54
C SER A 72 -29.75 -1.76 -18.81
N GLU A 73 -29.19 -0.80 -19.54
CA GLU A 73 -29.56 -0.50 -20.93
C GLU A 73 -28.57 -1.15 -21.93
N GLY A 74 -27.45 -1.69 -21.44
CA GLY A 74 -26.38 -2.30 -22.24
C GLY A 74 -25.85 -3.62 -21.68
N SER A 75 -24.62 -3.98 -22.06
CA SER A 75 -23.89 -5.14 -21.50
C SER A 75 -22.60 -4.67 -20.84
N PRO A 76 -22.23 -5.18 -19.65
CA PRO A 76 -21.03 -4.74 -18.97
C PRO A 76 -19.77 -5.10 -19.76
N VAL A 77 -18.89 -4.12 -19.95
CA VAL A 77 -17.58 -4.32 -20.60
C VAL A 77 -16.57 -4.73 -19.53
N ASN A 78 -15.90 -5.87 -19.77
CA ASN A 78 -14.78 -6.29 -18.95
C ASN A 78 -13.47 -5.69 -19.49
N VAL A 79 -12.83 -4.81 -18.73
CA VAL A 79 -11.52 -4.25 -19.09
C VAL A 79 -10.35 -5.12 -18.62
N SER A 80 -10.62 -6.18 -17.85
CA SER A 80 -9.62 -7.17 -17.47
C SER A 80 -9.23 -8.03 -18.68
N GLU A 81 -7.94 -8.28 -18.85
CA GLU A 81 -7.44 -9.26 -19.83
C GLU A 81 -7.71 -10.71 -19.40
N LEU A 82 -8.20 -10.93 -18.17
CA LEU A 82 -8.48 -12.24 -17.60
C LEU A 82 -9.96 -12.60 -17.79
N PRO A 83 -10.28 -13.73 -18.44
CA PRO A 83 -11.66 -14.07 -18.81
C PRO A 83 -12.55 -14.46 -17.62
N ASP A 84 -11.97 -14.80 -16.47
CA ASP A 84 -12.69 -15.21 -15.25
C ASP A 84 -12.81 -14.07 -14.22
N ILE A 85 -12.08 -12.97 -14.40
CA ILE A 85 -12.11 -11.81 -13.51
C ILE A 85 -12.75 -10.64 -14.23
N TYR A 86 -13.78 -10.10 -13.62
CA TYR A 86 -14.43 -8.86 -14.05
C TYR A 86 -13.69 -7.67 -13.43
N LEU A 87 -13.24 -6.76 -14.28
CA LEU A 87 -12.89 -5.41 -13.89
C LEU A 87 -13.72 -4.46 -14.75
N SER A 88 -14.49 -3.59 -14.10
CA SER A 88 -15.34 -2.66 -14.82
C SER A 88 -14.55 -1.54 -15.49
N GLU A 89 -15.20 -0.88 -16.44
CA GLU A 89 -14.91 0.50 -16.80
C GLU A 89 -14.99 1.44 -15.58
N VAL A 90 -14.60 2.71 -15.75
CA VAL A 90 -14.66 3.68 -14.66
C VAL A 90 -16.11 3.83 -14.22
N ALA A 91 -16.36 3.52 -12.96
CA ALA A 91 -17.66 3.65 -12.35
C ALA A 91 -17.79 4.99 -11.63
N SER A 92 -19.03 5.40 -11.37
CA SER A 92 -19.38 6.58 -10.61
C SER A 92 -20.34 6.21 -9.50
N PHE A 93 -20.28 6.97 -8.40
CA PHE A 93 -21.13 6.77 -7.24
C PHE A 93 -21.62 8.12 -6.74
N SER A 94 -22.88 8.19 -6.32
CA SER A 94 -23.46 9.39 -5.71
C SER A 94 -24.28 8.99 -4.48
N LEU A 95 -23.95 9.62 -3.35
CA LEU A 95 -24.58 9.34 -2.06
C LEU A 95 -26.01 9.89 -2.00
N THR A 96 -26.27 11.00 -2.71
CA THR A 96 -27.59 11.60 -2.92
C THR A 96 -28.41 10.93 -4.02
N GLY A 97 -27.82 9.95 -4.72
CA GLY A 97 -28.42 9.21 -5.82
C GLY A 97 -29.12 7.92 -5.38
N SER A 98 -28.98 6.86 -6.20
CA SER A 98 -29.64 5.57 -6.01
C SER A 98 -28.97 4.65 -4.98
N GLY A 99 -27.78 5.01 -4.48
CA GLY A 99 -26.96 4.13 -3.65
C GLY A 99 -26.29 2.98 -4.40
N TYR A 100 -26.43 2.93 -5.73
CA TYR A 100 -25.80 1.94 -6.62
C TYR A 100 -24.63 2.54 -7.40
N PHE A 101 -23.74 1.68 -7.88
CA PHE A 101 -22.60 2.08 -8.70
C PHE A 101 -23.01 2.14 -10.17
N ARG A 102 -22.79 3.28 -10.81
CA ARG A 102 -23.16 3.51 -12.20
C ARG A 102 -21.94 3.42 -13.10
N ILE A 103 -22.04 2.64 -14.16
CA ILE A 103 -21.11 2.62 -15.28
C ILE A 103 -21.83 3.22 -16.48
N VAL A 104 -21.17 4.16 -17.15
CA VAL A 104 -21.65 4.80 -18.37
C VAL A 104 -20.71 4.36 -19.48
N ASP A 105 -21.25 3.90 -20.60
CA ASP A 105 -20.44 3.58 -21.77
C ASP A 105 -19.75 4.83 -22.35
N ASP A 106 -18.69 4.62 -23.14
CA ASP A 106 -17.95 5.72 -23.79
C ASP A 106 -18.82 6.62 -24.68
N ALA A 107 -19.98 6.12 -25.13
CA ALA A 107 -20.94 6.89 -25.93
C ALA A 107 -21.93 7.72 -25.08
N GLY A 108 -21.97 7.51 -23.76
CA GLY A 108 -22.91 8.18 -22.85
C GLY A 108 -24.36 7.78 -23.05
N GLN A 109 -24.62 6.62 -23.68
CA GLN A 109 -25.94 6.15 -24.09
C GLN A 109 -26.49 5.06 -23.19
N ASP A 110 -25.65 4.16 -22.70
CA ASP A 110 -26.09 3.03 -21.88
C ASP A 110 -25.64 3.19 -20.43
N ASP A 111 -26.62 3.22 -19.52
CA ASP A 111 -26.39 3.20 -18.08
C ASP A 111 -26.53 1.79 -17.52
N ILE A 112 -25.50 1.33 -16.80
CA ILE A 112 -25.53 0.06 -16.06
C ILE A 112 -25.33 0.34 -14.58
N TRP A 113 -26.23 -0.19 -13.76
CA TRP A 113 -26.25 0.00 -12.31
C TRP A 113 -25.95 -1.29 -11.57
N PHE A 114 -25.02 -1.23 -10.63
CA PHE A 114 -24.55 -2.38 -9.86
C PHE A 114 -24.77 -2.20 -8.36
N ASP A 115 -25.19 -3.29 -7.72
CA ASP A 115 -25.21 -3.48 -6.28
C ASP A 115 -23.92 -4.18 -5.82
N ALA A 116 -22.98 -3.39 -5.30
CA ALA A 116 -21.67 -3.87 -4.88
C ALA A 116 -21.66 -4.19 -3.39
N LEU A 117 -20.79 -5.13 -2.96
CA LEU A 117 -20.70 -5.66 -1.59
C LEU A 117 -21.99 -6.33 -1.07
N SER A 118 -23.00 -6.52 -1.92
CA SER A 118 -24.14 -7.36 -1.60
C SER A 118 -23.70 -8.83 -1.55
N TYR A 119 -24.35 -9.58 -0.65
CA TYR A 119 -24.08 -10.99 -0.44
C TYR A 119 -25.38 -11.76 -0.55
N THR A 120 -25.46 -12.61 -1.57
CA THR A 120 -26.46 -13.66 -1.68
C THR A 120 -25.67 -14.96 -1.56
N GLY A 121 -26.07 -15.88 -0.67
CA GLY A 121 -25.25 -17.05 -0.31
C GLY A 121 -24.89 -18.00 -1.47
N ASP A 122 -25.43 -17.75 -2.66
CA ASP A 122 -25.26 -18.55 -3.88
C ASP A 122 -24.24 -17.94 -4.87
N HIS A 123 -23.82 -16.68 -4.66
CA HIS A 123 -22.97 -15.93 -5.59
C HIS A 123 -21.83 -15.18 -4.88
N GLY A 124 -20.81 -14.82 -5.65
CA GLY A 124 -19.71 -13.96 -5.20
C GLY A 124 -20.17 -12.54 -4.85
N THR A 125 -19.22 -11.61 -4.79
CA THR A 125 -19.53 -10.18 -4.61
C THR A 125 -18.69 -9.31 -5.54
N LEU A 126 -19.17 -8.10 -5.82
CA LEU A 126 -18.40 -7.06 -6.49
C LEU A 126 -17.79 -6.12 -5.46
N PHE A 127 -16.48 -5.91 -5.53
CA PHE A 127 -15.74 -5.02 -4.67
C PHE A 127 -15.53 -3.67 -5.35
N PRO A 128 -16.11 -2.58 -4.82
CA PRO A 128 -15.82 -1.25 -5.31
C PRO A 128 -14.46 -0.82 -4.75
N LEU A 129 -13.57 -0.38 -5.63
CA LEU A 129 -12.18 -0.05 -5.31
C LEU A 129 -11.73 1.18 -6.09
N HIS A 130 -10.95 2.05 -5.45
CA HIS A 130 -10.23 3.09 -6.20
C HIS A 130 -9.16 2.45 -7.09
N GLU A 131 -8.97 2.96 -8.31
CA GLU A 131 -7.95 2.45 -9.24
C GLU A 131 -6.55 2.50 -8.62
N GLY A 132 -6.26 3.56 -7.85
CA GLY A 132 -5.03 3.70 -7.06
C GLY A 132 -4.78 2.55 -6.08
N CYS A 133 -5.85 2.04 -5.46
CA CYS A 133 -5.78 0.92 -4.54
C CYS A 133 -5.52 -0.40 -5.28
N ILE A 134 -6.16 -0.61 -6.44
CA ILE A 134 -5.95 -1.81 -7.27
C ILE A 134 -4.50 -1.89 -7.71
N VAL A 135 -3.96 -0.81 -8.30
CA VAL A 135 -2.57 -0.74 -8.78
C VAL A 135 -1.58 -0.98 -7.64
N THR A 136 -1.76 -0.31 -6.50
CA THR A 136 -0.87 -0.47 -5.34
C THR A 136 -0.92 -1.92 -4.83
N SER A 137 -2.11 -2.50 -4.70
CA SER A 137 -2.29 -3.87 -4.20
C SER A 137 -1.68 -4.91 -5.14
N CYS A 138 -1.86 -4.74 -6.46
CA CYS A 138 -1.25 -5.61 -7.46
C CYS A 138 0.28 -5.57 -7.38
N ARG A 139 0.88 -4.39 -7.14
CA ARG A 139 2.34 -4.25 -6.92
C ARG A 139 2.80 -4.95 -5.64
N VAL A 140 2.01 -4.91 -4.56
CA VAL A 140 2.33 -5.67 -3.32
C VAL A 140 2.37 -7.16 -3.62
N ILE A 141 1.36 -7.66 -4.31
CA ILE A 141 1.23 -9.06 -4.69
C ILE A 141 2.40 -9.47 -5.60
N GLU A 142 2.66 -8.71 -6.66
CA GLU A 142 3.78 -8.94 -7.58
C GLU A 142 5.11 -9.03 -6.82
N HIS A 143 5.36 -8.10 -5.90
CA HIS A 143 6.55 -8.14 -5.08
C HIS A 143 6.62 -9.40 -4.21
N ARG A 144 5.53 -9.76 -3.53
CA ARG A 144 5.52 -10.92 -2.64
C ARG A 144 5.74 -12.23 -3.42
N TYR A 145 5.12 -12.38 -4.58
CA TYR A 145 5.17 -13.60 -5.37
C TYR A 145 6.38 -13.70 -6.30
N SER A 146 6.96 -12.58 -6.77
CA SER A 146 8.24 -12.60 -7.51
C SER A 146 9.41 -13.18 -6.69
N THR A 147 9.32 -13.13 -5.36
CA THR A 147 10.30 -13.79 -4.47
C THR A 147 10.10 -15.31 -4.35
N ARG A 148 8.92 -15.84 -4.69
CA ARG A 148 8.61 -17.27 -4.69
C ARG A 148 8.79 -17.81 -6.12
N ARG A 149 9.81 -18.64 -6.34
CA ARG A 149 10.07 -19.29 -7.66
C ARG A 149 9.01 -20.35 -8.00
N GLU A 150 7.75 -19.96 -8.12
CA GLU A 150 6.66 -20.85 -8.52
C GLU A 150 6.42 -20.76 -10.02
N VAL A 151 6.40 -21.92 -10.69
CA VAL A 151 6.08 -22.03 -12.12
C VAL A 151 4.56 -21.96 -12.26
N GLY A 152 4.08 -20.98 -13.03
CA GLY A 152 2.64 -20.72 -13.20
C GLY A 152 2.09 -19.65 -12.25
N LEU A 153 2.79 -18.53 -12.12
CA LEU A 153 2.33 -17.39 -11.32
C LEU A 153 0.95 -16.95 -11.81
N GLU A 154 -0.02 -17.08 -10.91
CA GLU A 154 -1.36 -16.56 -11.12
C GLU A 154 -1.32 -15.03 -11.27
N PRO A 155 -2.09 -14.44 -12.20
CA PRO A 155 -2.13 -13.00 -12.38
C PRO A 155 -2.46 -12.25 -11.08
N THR A 156 -1.79 -11.13 -10.83
CA THR A 156 -1.88 -10.36 -9.58
C THR A 156 -3.31 -9.90 -9.28
N LEU A 157 -4.06 -9.48 -10.30
CA LEU A 157 -5.47 -9.08 -10.16
C LEU A 157 -6.36 -10.23 -9.68
N LYS A 158 -6.11 -11.44 -10.17
CA LYS A 158 -6.83 -12.65 -9.74
C LYS A 158 -6.50 -13.02 -8.29
N ILE A 159 -5.23 -12.89 -7.90
CA ILE A 159 -4.81 -13.07 -6.50
C ILE A 159 -5.48 -12.02 -5.60
N LEU A 160 -5.57 -10.77 -6.04
CA LEU A 160 -6.25 -9.70 -5.32
C LEU A 160 -7.73 -10.01 -5.11
N TYR A 161 -8.45 -10.38 -6.19
CA TYR A 161 -9.84 -10.79 -6.09
C TYR A 161 -10.01 -11.94 -5.08
N ARG A 162 -9.21 -13.01 -5.20
CA ARG A 162 -9.26 -14.14 -4.26
C ARG A 162 -9.00 -13.70 -2.81
N LEU A 163 -8.05 -12.80 -2.58
CA LEU A 163 -7.77 -12.26 -1.25
C LEU A 163 -9.00 -11.55 -0.69
N LEU A 164 -9.63 -10.67 -1.48
CA LEU A 164 -10.84 -9.94 -1.09
C LEU A 164 -12.00 -10.88 -0.80
N SER A 165 -12.32 -11.81 -1.71
CA SER A 165 -13.39 -12.80 -1.53
C SER A 165 -13.16 -13.66 -0.30
N THR A 166 -11.95 -14.19 -0.12
CA THR A 166 -11.62 -15.03 1.04
C THR A 166 -11.87 -14.29 2.36
N ARG A 167 -11.49 -13.00 2.42
CA ARG A 167 -11.70 -12.18 3.61
C ARG A 167 -13.16 -11.83 3.84
N PHE A 168 -13.86 -11.52 2.76
CA PHE A 168 -15.29 -11.22 2.79
C PHE A 168 -16.09 -12.43 3.30
N ASP A 169 -15.85 -13.62 2.75
CA ASP A 169 -16.49 -14.86 3.17
C ASP A 169 -16.17 -15.20 4.63
N GLN A 170 -14.91 -15.02 5.05
CA GLN A 170 -14.52 -15.22 6.45
C GLN A 170 -15.29 -14.30 7.40
N ARG A 171 -15.49 -13.03 7.02
CA ARG A 171 -16.25 -12.08 7.83
C ARG A 171 -17.72 -12.44 7.90
N LYS A 172 -18.34 -12.78 6.76
CA LYS A 172 -19.77 -13.13 6.69
C LYS A 172 -20.09 -14.45 7.39
N CYS A 173 -19.23 -15.46 7.27
CA CYS A 173 -19.41 -16.76 7.93
C CYS A 173 -19.24 -16.71 9.47
N CYS A 174 -18.52 -15.72 10.00
CA CYS A 174 -18.24 -15.62 11.44
C CYS A 174 -19.22 -14.71 12.20
N THR A 175 -20.16 -14.05 11.52
CA THR A 175 -21.16 -13.17 12.16
C THR A 175 -22.55 -13.76 12.04
N ASP A 176 -23.08 -14.30 13.14
CA ASP A 176 -24.46 -14.81 13.25
C ASP A 176 -25.52 -13.68 13.30
N GLU A 177 -25.09 -12.43 13.51
CA GLU A 177 -25.95 -11.23 13.46
C GLU A 177 -25.52 -10.28 12.33
N PRO A 178 -26.47 -9.55 11.70
CA PRO A 178 -26.15 -8.52 10.70
C PRO A 178 -25.30 -7.42 11.34
N ASN A 179 -23.99 -7.56 11.20
CA ASN A 179 -23.02 -6.62 11.75
C ASN A 179 -22.74 -5.53 10.71
N GLU A 180 -22.91 -4.27 11.13
CA GLU A 180 -22.65 -3.05 10.35
C GLU A 180 -21.18 -2.97 9.87
N THR A 181 -20.27 -3.79 10.41
CA THR A 181 -18.86 -3.86 10.01
C THR A 181 -18.52 -5.06 9.13
N SER A 182 -19.52 -5.79 8.61
CA SER A 182 -19.27 -6.99 7.81
C SER A 182 -18.49 -6.74 6.52
N ASN A 183 -18.50 -5.51 6.01
CA ASN A 183 -17.72 -5.09 4.84
C ASN A 183 -16.31 -4.58 5.21
N ASP A 184 -15.98 -4.46 6.51
CA ASP A 184 -14.64 -4.09 6.98
C ASP A 184 -13.69 -5.31 6.99
N ILE A 185 -13.34 -5.77 5.79
CA ILE A 185 -12.57 -7.00 5.57
C ILE A 185 -11.08 -6.90 5.97
N PHE A 186 -10.58 -5.67 6.22
CA PHE A 186 -9.19 -5.39 6.61
C PHE A 186 -9.06 -4.63 7.95
N ASP A 187 -10.11 -4.62 8.78
CA ASP A 187 -10.10 -3.94 10.08
C ASP A 187 -9.71 -2.45 9.97
N LEU A 188 -10.18 -1.78 8.93
CA LEU A 188 -9.95 -0.36 8.64
C LEU A 188 -10.49 0.55 9.74
N CYS A 189 -11.39 0.06 10.58
CA CYS A 189 -11.92 0.75 11.76
C CYS A 189 -11.02 0.63 12.99
N SER A 190 -9.95 -0.16 12.91
CA SER A 190 -9.00 -0.30 14.00
C SER A 190 -7.96 0.83 14.02
N SER A 191 -7.58 1.24 15.23
CA SER A 191 -6.48 2.16 15.48
C SER A 191 -5.37 1.46 16.25
N SER A 192 -4.13 1.64 15.82
CA SER A 192 -2.94 1.22 16.54
C SER A 192 -2.40 2.36 17.40
N SER A 193 -1.90 2.05 18.61
CA SER A 193 -1.17 3.01 19.43
C SER A 193 0.17 3.44 18.79
N GLU A 194 0.76 2.61 17.94
CA GLU A 194 2.06 2.87 17.30
C GLU A 194 1.91 3.67 15.99
N TYR A 195 0.90 3.32 15.18
CA TYR A 195 0.75 3.84 13.82
C TYR A 195 -0.48 4.73 13.64
N GLY A 196 -1.33 4.84 14.66
CA GLY A 196 -2.60 5.55 14.61
C GLY A 196 -3.69 4.80 13.85
N ALA A 197 -4.65 5.56 13.32
CA ALA A 197 -5.80 5.04 12.59
C ALA A 197 -5.41 4.34 11.29
N ARG A 198 -5.96 3.15 11.03
CA ARG A 198 -5.75 2.42 9.77
C ARG A 198 -6.43 3.08 8.58
N SER A 199 -7.52 3.78 8.79
CA SER A 199 -8.23 4.56 7.76
C SER A 199 -8.97 5.73 8.42
N VAL A 200 -9.63 6.55 7.60
CA VAL A 200 -10.53 7.60 8.10
C VAL A 200 -11.68 7.07 8.94
N LEU A 201 -12.04 5.78 8.77
CA LEU A 201 -13.06 5.09 9.54
C LEU A 201 -12.65 4.88 11.01
N ALA A 202 -11.35 4.82 11.28
CA ALA A 202 -10.79 4.62 12.63
C ALA A 202 -10.44 5.93 13.36
N LEU A 203 -10.69 7.10 12.75
CA LEU A 203 -10.34 8.38 13.33
C LEU A 203 -11.36 8.80 14.40
N SER A 204 -10.86 9.37 15.51
CA SER A 204 -11.72 10.02 16.47
C SER A 204 -12.21 11.37 15.94
N ARG A 205 -13.26 11.91 16.56
CA ARG A 205 -13.75 13.26 16.27
C ARG A 205 -12.64 14.32 16.45
N LEU A 206 -11.77 14.20 17.43
CA LEU A 206 -10.70 15.18 17.63
C LEU A 206 -9.63 15.12 16.53
N ASP A 207 -9.31 13.92 16.02
CA ASP A 207 -8.35 13.76 14.93
C ASP A 207 -8.88 14.37 13.63
N TRP A 208 -10.19 14.23 13.39
CA TRP A 208 -10.90 14.87 12.29
C TRP A 208 -10.86 16.40 12.35
N TRP A 209 -10.79 17.01 13.53
CA TRP A 209 -10.72 18.48 13.63
C TRP A 209 -9.28 19.00 13.50
N GLY A 210 -8.29 18.13 13.66
CA GLY A 210 -6.87 18.48 13.60
C GLY A 210 -6.26 18.57 12.19
N GLY A 211 -7.04 18.33 11.12
CA GLY A 211 -6.59 18.45 9.72
C GLY A 211 -5.59 17.38 9.25
N LYS A 212 -5.26 16.40 10.09
CA LYS A 212 -4.27 15.34 9.76
C LYS A 212 -4.86 14.18 8.94
N TYR A 213 -6.12 14.29 8.51
CA TYR A 213 -6.83 13.23 7.79
C TYR A 213 -6.72 13.36 6.26
N ASP A 214 -6.34 14.52 5.73
CA ASP A 214 -6.18 14.78 4.29
C ASP A 214 -5.26 13.77 3.61
N LYS A 215 -4.25 13.30 4.33
CA LYS A 215 -3.31 12.27 3.84
C LYS A 215 -3.96 10.92 3.53
N PHE A 216 -5.09 10.57 4.15
CA PHE A 216 -5.84 9.36 3.78
C PHE A 216 -6.57 9.50 2.43
N TYR A 217 -6.83 10.75 2.04
CA TYR A 217 -7.52 11.12 0.81
C TYR A 217 -6.56 11.52 -0.31
N THR A 218 -5.25 11.56 -0.06
CA THR A 218 -4.25 11.89 -1.10
C THR A 218 -3.97 10.67 -1.98
N ASP A 219 -3.77 10.88 -3.28
CA ASP A 219 -3.53 9.81 -4.25
C ASP A 219 -2.29 8.98 -3.88
N PRO A 220 -2.43 7.67 -3.62
CA PRO A 220 -1.29 6.81 -3.31
C PRO A 220 -0.34 6.61 -4.50
N ILE A 221 -0.76 6.88 -5.73
CA ILE A 221 0.10 6.81 -6.93
C ILE A 221 0.89 8.10 -7.13
N GLU A 222 0.45 9.23 -6.56
CA GLU A 222 1.15 10.50 -6.72
C GLU A 222 2.58 10.40 -6.20
N GLY A 223 3.55 10.68 -7.09
CA GLY A 223 4.98 10.64 -6.77
C GLY A 223 5.60 11.99 -6.46
N LYS A 224 4.79 13.06 -6.37
CA LYS A 224 5.30 14.39 -6.08
C LYS A 224 5.88 14.42 -4.66
N GLY A 225 7.12 14.89 -4.55
CA GLY A 225 7.77 15.11 -3.27
C GLY A 225 8.51 13.90 -2.68
N THR A 226 8.36 12.68 -3.22
CA THR A 226 9.11 11.50 -2.74
C THR A 226 10.62 11.72 -2.86
N ALA A 227 11.09 12.21 -4.01
CA ALA A 227 12.51 12.49 -4.23
C ALA A 227 13.04 13.60 -3.27
N SER A 228 12.29 14.69 -3.11
CA SER A 228 12.65 15.78 -2.19
C SER A 228 12.63 15.33 -0.72
N PHE A 229 11.72 14.44 -0.34
CA PHE A 229 11.68 13.84 0.99
C PHE A 229 12.91 12.96 1.24
N VAL A 230 13.24 12.05 0.31
CA VAL A 230 14.43 11.21 0.44
C VAL A 230 15.71 12.05 0.48
N GLN A 231 15.78 13.13 -0.31
CA GLN A 231 16.86 14.10 -0.22
C GLN A 231 17.00 14.69 1.19
N ARG A 232 15.90 15.13 1.83
CA ARG A 232 15.93 15.63 3.21
C ARG A 232 16.37 14.55 4.21
N VAL A 233 15.91 13.31 4.04
CA VAL A 233 16.35 12.17 4.86
C VAL A 233 17.86 11.96 4.77
N LEU A 234 18.43 12.05 3.56
CA LEU A 234 19.86 11.94 3.32
C LEU A 234 20.63 13.12 3.94
N GLN A 235 20.14 14.35 3.77
CA GLN A 235 20.73 15.56 4.35
C GLN A 235 20.76 15.52 5.88
N SER A 236 19.71 14.97 6.50
CA SER A 236 19.61 14.78 7.94
C SER A 236 20.33 13.52 8.45
N SER A 237 20.88 12.71 7.54
CA SER A 237 21.66 11.50 7.86
C SER A 237 23.04 11.52 7.17
N PRO A 238 23.86 12.57 7.38
CA PRO A 238 25.17 12.66 6.73
C PRO A 238 26.09 11.54 7.23
N ARG A 239 26.90 10.98 6.34
CA ARG A 239 27.91 9.99 6.72
C ARG A 239 28.91 10.64 7.67
N ARG A 240 29.04 10.12 8.89
CA ARG A 240 30.02 10.65 9.85
C ARG A 240 31.43 10.41 9.29
N ARG A 241 32.20 11.47 9.06
CA ARG A 241 33.60 11.39 8.60
C ARG A 241 34.48 10.57 9.55
N ASP A 242 34.09 10.46 10.82
CA ASP A 242 34.81 9.75 11.87
C ASP A 242 34.29 8.33 12.12
N GLU A 243 33.40 7.80 11.28
CA GLU A 243 33.04 6.37 11.40
C GLU A 243 34.28 5.53 11.08
N PRO A 244 34.76 4.71 12.03
CA PRO A 244 35.89 3.83 11.75
C PRO A 244 35.47 2.92 10.60
N GLU A 245 36.21 2.99 9.48
CA GLU A 245 36.15 1.95 8.48
C GLU A 245 36.53 0.66 9.19
N TYR A 246 35.52 -0.12 9.53
CA TYR A 246 35.72 -1.47 10.02
C TYR A 246 36.35 -2.26 8.89
N VAL A 247 37.69 -2.30 8.88
CA VAL A 247 38.45 -3.11 7.94
C VAL A 247 38.14 -4.57 8.28
N LEU A 248 37.17 -5.12 7.56
CA LEU A 248 36.84 -6.52 7.62
C LEU A 248 38.09 -7.31 7.23
N LYS A 249 38.63 -8.09 8.17
CA LYS A 249 39.71 -9.03 7.90
C LYS A 249 39.13 -10.44 7.87
N ALA A 250 39.42 -11.18 6.80
CA ALA A 250 39.11 -12.60 6.74
C ALA A 250 39.92 -13.33 7.82
N THR A 251 39.22 -14.09 8.67
CA THR A 251 39.84 -14.86 9.76
C THR A 251 40.22 -16.28 9.36
N ARG A 252 39.80 -16.72 8.16
CA ARG A 252 40.09 -18.05 7.61
C ARG A 252 40.25 -17.97 6.10
N GLU A 253 40.83 -19.02 5.52
CA GLU A 253 40.84 -19.17 4.08
C GLU A 253 39.42 -19.27 3.50
N PRO A 254 39.15 -18.60 2.36
CA PRO A 254 37.86 -18.68 1.69
C PRO A 254 37.60 -20.11 1.18
N GLN A 255 36.37 -20.59 1.30
CA GLN A 255 35.96 -21.93 0.88
C GLN A 255 34.77 -21.88 -0.10
N ARG A 256 34.69 -22.85 -1.01
CA ARG A 256 33.57 -23.04 -1.96
C ARG A 256 33.25 -21.74 -2.73
N LEU A 257 32.02 -21.21 -2.58
CA LEU A 257 31.56 -19.98 -3.21
C LEU A 257 32.47 -18.78 -2.91
N GLU A 258 33.05 -18.74 -1.71
CA GLU A 258 33.96 -17.67 -1.29
C GLU A 258 35.29 -17.70 -2.03
N ARG A 259 35.59 -18.72 -2.86
CA ARG A 259 36.81 -18.77 -3.69
C ARG A 259 36.58 -18.21 -5.09
N LEU A 260 35.35 -17.98 -5.51
CA LEU A 260 35.04 -17.47 -6.84
C LEU A 260 35.61 -16.05 -7.06
N PRO A 261 36.20 -15.76 -8.23
CA PRO A 261 36.62 -14.41 -8.58
C PRO A 261 35.50 -13.38 -8.39
N THR A 262 35.85 -12.13 -8.09
CA THR A 262 34.86 -11.06 -7.83
C THR A 262 33.91 -10.89 -9.00
N GLU A 263 34.40 -11.02 -10.24
CA GLU A 263 33.60 -10.91 -11.46
C GLU A 263 32.51 -11.99 -11.54
N MET A 264 32.82 -13.20 -11.07
CA MET A 264 31.84 -14.29 -10.99
C MET A 264 30.83 -14.05 -9.87
N MET A 265 31.27 -13.46 -8.76
CA MET A 265 30.38 -13.07 -7.67
C MET A 265 29.44 -11.94 -8.08
N ASP A 266 29.93 -10.95 -8.81
CA ASP A 266 29.13 -9.85 -9.36
C ASP A 266 28.08 -10.39 -10.34
N ALA A 267 28.49 -11.28 -11.24
CA ALA A 267 27.58 -11.96 -12.15
C ALA A 267 26.50 -12.73 -11.38
N ILE A 268 26.86 -13.52 -10.36
CA ILE A 268 25.89 -14.22 -9.52
C ILE A 268 24.94 -13.23 -8.85
N CYS A 269 25.45 -12.16 -8.24
CA CYS A 269 24.64 -11.16 -7.56
C CYS A 269 23.67 -10.45 -8.51
N SER A 270 24.04 -10.26 -9.78
CA SER A 270 23.14 -9.66 -10.79
C SER A 270 21.91 -10.51 -11.12
N TYR A 271 21.96 -11.83 -10.87
CA TYR A 271 20.81 -12.74 -11.03
C TYR A 271 20.03 -12.99 -9.74
N LEU A 272 20.46 -12.43 -8.61
CA LEU A 272 19.83 -12.63 -7.31
C LEU A 272 18.95 -11.44 -6.95
N PRO A 273 17.79 -11.67 -6.30
CA PRO A 273 17.07 -10.60 -5.63
C PRO A 273 17.97 -9.89 -4.60
N ILE A 274 17.79 -8.58 -4.44
CA ILE A 274 18.59 -7.75 -3.53
C ILE A 274 18.61 -8.29 -2.09
N GLN A 275 17.49 -8.82 -1.62
CA GLN A 275 17.39 -9.43 -0.29
C GLN A 275 18.32 -10.65 -0.17
N SER A 276 18.42 -11.48 -1.22
CA SER A 276 19.34 -12.61 -1.27
C SER A 276 20.81 -12.15 -1.32
N VAL A 277 21.12 -11.06 -2.03
CA VAL A 277 22.47 -10.46 -2.04
C VAL A 277 22.86 -9.97 -0.64
N ILE A 278 21.95 -9.30 0.07
CA ILE A 278 22.16 -8.84 1.45
C ILE A 278 22.39 -10.04 2.39
N VAL A 279 21.60 -11.11 2.25
CA VAL A 279 21.79 -12.33 3.04
C VAL A 279 23.15 -12.95 2.72
N LEU A 280 23.51 -13.06 1.45
CA LEU A 280 24.78 -13.64 1.01
C LEU A 280 25.98 -12.88 1.59
N HIS A 281 25.96 -11.54 1.55
CA HIS A 281 26.95 -10.69 2.20
C HIS A 281 27.11 -11.01 3.70
N ARG A 282 26.00 -11.30 4.40
CA ARG A 282 26.00 -11.57 5.86
C ARG A 282 26.44 -12.98 6.22
N THR A 283 26.57 -13.91 5.26
CA THR A 283 26.91 -15.30 5.57
C THR A 283 28.36 -15.50 6.00
N SER A 284 29.32 -14.70 5.52
CA SER A 284 30.72 -14.79 5.93
C SER A 284 31.50 -13.50 5.69
N LYS A 285 32.61 -13.32 6.44
CA LYS A 285 33.51 -12.17 6.24
C LYS A 285 34.15 -12.16 4.86
N ALA A 286 34.42 -13.33 4.27
CA ALA A 286 35.01 -13.43 2.94
C ALA A 286 34.02 -12.98 1.85
N LEU A 287 32.74 -13.33 1.99
CA LEU A 287 31.68 -12.83 1.09
C LEU A 287 31.37 -11.37 1.33
N ALA A 288 31.39 -10.90 2.58
CA ALA A 288 31.22 -9.49 2.91
C ALA A 288 32.26 -8.58 2.24
N LEU A 289 33.49 -9.08 2.09
CA LEU A 289 34.57 -8.39 1.39
C LEU A 289 34.42 -8.38 -0.14
N ARG A 290 33.73 -9.37 -0.71
CA ARG A 290 33.55 -9.51 -2.18
C ARG A 290 32.24 -8.95 -2.69
N ILE A 291 31.23 -8.86 -1.83
CA ILE A 291 29.91 -8.32 -2.15
C ILE A 291 29.75 -7.04 -1.33
N PRO A 292 30.35 -5.92 -1.74
CA PRO A 292 30.25 -4.69 -0.97
C PRO A 292 28.81 -4.17 -0.95
N LEU A 293 28.23 -4.04 0.26
CA LEU A 293 26.97 -3.31 0.47
C LEU A 293 27.28 -1.83 0.74
N ASP A 294 27.98 -1.21 -0.21
CA ASP A 294 28.41 0.18 -0.15
C ASP A 294 27.28 1.16 -0.50
N SER A 295 27.61 2.45 -0.51
CA SER A 295 26.66 3.52 -0.84
C SER A 295 26.03 3.33 -2.22
N VAL A 296 26.82 2.88 -3.20
CA VAL A 296 26.39 2.64 -4.59
C VAL A 296 25.37 1.50 -4.64
N PHE A 297 25.60 0.42 -3.90
CA PHE A 297 24.63 -0.68 -3.77
C PHE A 297 23.28 -0.18 -3.26
N TRP A 298 23.26 0.53 -2.11
CA TRP A 298 21.99 0.98 -1.51
C TRP A 298 21.27 1.99 -2.40
N ARG A 299 22.01 2.95 -2.99
CA ARG A 299 21.46 3.94 -3.91
C ARG A 299 20.84 3.29 -5.15
N ASN A 300 21.58 2.38 -5.81
CA ASN A 300 21.10 1.74 -7.03
C ASN A 300 19.89 0.84 -6.74
N SER A 301 19.90 0.12 -5.61
CA SER A 301 18.79 -0.76 -5.22
C SER A 301 17.54 -0.01 -4.77
N LEU A 302 17.68 1.24 -4.29
CA LEU A 302 16.55 2.14 -4.06
C LEU A 302 16.00 2.71 -5.36
N ARG A 303 16.89 3.09 -6.29
CA ARG A 303 16.54 3.71 -7.58
C ARG A 303 15.63 2.83 -8.43
N ASP A 304 15.94 1.54 -8.52
CA ASP A 304 15.18 0.60 -9.34
C ASP A 304 14.01 -0.05 -8.59
N GLY A 305 13.77 0.36 -7.33
CA GLY A 305 12.72 -0.19 -6.47
C GLY A 305 12.95 -1.64 -6.02
N SER A 306 14.08 -2.26 -6.36
CA SER A 306 14.36 -3.66 -6.03
C SER A 306 14.54 -3.90 -4.53
N LEU A 307 15.01 -2.89 -3.80
CA LEU A 307 15.13 -2.92 -2.35
C LEU A 307 13.80 -2.62 -1.65
N HIS A 308 13.14 -1.54 -2.08
CA HIS A 308 11.89 -1.04 -1.50
C HIS A 308 10.86 -0.79 -2.61
N PRO A 309 10.09 -1.81 -2.96
CA PRO A 309 9.16 -1.75 -4.08
C PRO A 309 8.08 -0.69 -3.92
N HIS A 310 7.72 -0.33 -2.69
CA HIS A 310 6.77 0.76 -2.41
C HIS A 310 7.29 2.15 -2.80
N ILE A 311 8.58 2.28 -3.15
CA ILE A 311 9.25 3.52 -3.56
C ILE A 311 9.62 3.44 -5.06
N TRP A 312 8.69 2.99 -5.88
CA TRP A 312 8.91 2.73 -7.32
C TRP A 312 9.13 3.99 -8.17
N ASP A 313 8.86 5.17 -7.62
CA ASP A 313 8.86 6.49 -8.29
C ASP A 313 10.03 7.37 -7.85
N LEU A 314 11.06 6.79 -7.22
CA LEU A 314 12.20 7.54 -6.72
C LEU A 314 13.12 8.03 -7.85
N ASP A 315 13.06 9.32 -8.17
CA ASP A 315 14.02 9.95 -9.07
C ASP A 315 15.35 10.26 -8.36
N THR A 316 16.20 9.24 -8.31
CA THR A 316 17.56 9.39 -7.76
C THR A 316 18.44 10.34 -8.58
N LYS A 317 18.23 10.50 -9.89
CA LYS A 317 19.01 11.44 -10.71
C LYS A 317 18.73 12.88 -10.28
N TRP A 318 17.46 13.18 -10.00
CA TRP A 318 17.06 14.47 -9.44
C TRP A 318 17.71 14.69 -8.07
N ILE A 319 17.71 13.68 -7.20
CA ILE A 319 18.36 13.77 -5.88
C ILE A 319 19.86 14.06 -6.02
N GLU A 320 20.57 13.32 -6.88
CA GLU A 320 22.00 13.49 -7.11
C GLU A 320 22.36 14.91 -7.60
N HIS A 321 21.58 15.44 -8.53
CA HIS A 321 21.75 16.81 -9.02
C HIS A 321 21.63 17.85 -7.90
N HIS A 322 20.68 17.67 -6.97
CA HIS A 322 20.40 18.62 -5.89
C HIS A 322 21.21 18.37 -4.61
N LEU A 323 21.88 17.23 -4.50
CA LEU A 323 22.80 16.89 -3.41
C LEU A 323 24.27 17.19 -3.73
N SER A 324 24.57 17.61 -4.95
CA SER A 324 25.95 17.91 -5.37
C SER A 324 26.52 19.05 -4.53
N ASP A 325 27.28 18.71 -3.49
CA ASP A 325 28.06 19.65 -2.70
C ASP A 325 29.21 20.17 -3.57
N PRO A 326 29.32 21.49 -3.79
CA PRO A 326 30.42 22.08 -4.56
C PRO A 326 31.82 21.78 -3.98
N ASN A 327 31.90 21.29 -2.73
CA ASN A 327 33.14 20.89 -2.05
C ASN A 327 33.34 19.37 -1.93
N ALA A 328 32.41 18.52 -2.40
CA ALA A 328 32.58 17.06 -2.35
C ALA A 328 33.60 16.60 -3.40
N ALA A 329 34.46 15.65 -3.00
CA ALA A 329 35.58 15.17 -3.80
C ALA A 329 35.15 14.78 -5.24
N LEU A 330 35.97 15.22 -6.22
CA LEU A 330 35.83 15.09 -7.69
C LEU A 330 35.50 13.70 -8.27
N LEU A 331 35.33 12.66 -7.44
CA LEU A 331 35.20 11.27 -7.86
C LEU A 331 33.81 10.66 -7.56
N ASP A 332 33.07 11.11 -6.54
CA ASP A 332 31.67 10.71 -6.31
C ASP A 332 30.95 11.70 -5.35
N PRO A 333 30.14 12.65 -5.86
CA PRO A 333 29.37 13.60 -5.05
C PRO A 333 28.40 12.92 -4.07
N THR A 334 28.04 11.65 -4.30
CA THR A 334 27.06 10.91 -3.51
C THR A 334 27.68 10.09 -2.38
N ALA A 335 29.01 9.92 -2.37
CA ALA A 335 29.73 9.14 -1.36
C ALA A 335 29.67 9.73 0.06
N SER A 336 29.31 11.02 0.16
CA SER A 336 29.15 11.76 1.42
C SER A 336 27.83 11.48 2.15
N TRP A 337 26.88 10.82 1.48
CA TRP A 337 25.56 10.54 2.02
C TRP A 337 25.40 9.07 2.41
N ASP A 338 24.73 8.82 3.54
CA ASP A 338 24.48 7.46 4.02
C ASP A 338 23.17 6.90 3.46
N TRP A 339 23.25 6.38 2.23
CA TRP A 339 22.14 5.72 1.55
C TRP A 339 21.65 4.46 2.28
N LYS A 340 22.48 3.82 3.10
CA LYS A 340 22.09 2.65 3.89
C LYS A 340 21.15 3.04 5.02
N VAL A 341 21.45 4.14 5.71
CA VAL A 341 20.57 4.69 6.75
C VAL A 341 19.25 5.15 6.15
N ALA A 342 19.28 5.87 5.03
CA ALA A 342 18.06 6.26 4.32
C ALA A 342 17.23 5.05 3.91
N ALA A 343 17.84 4.03 3.29
CA ALA A 343 17.16 2.79 2.94
C ALA A 343 16.49 2.14 4.16
N LYS A 344 17.23 1.90 5.24
CA LYS A 344 16.67 1.31 6.47
C LYS A 344 15.50 2.10 7.02
N LEU A 345 15.57 3.43 6.97
CA LEU A 345 14.50 4.30 7.45
C LEU A 345 13.26 4.21 6.55
N LEU A 346 13.44 4.13 5.23
CA LEU A 346 12.34 4.01 4.27
C LEU A 346 11.71 2.61 4.24
N ALA A 347 12.42 1.60 4.76
CA ALA A 347 11.95 0.23 4.86
C ALA A 347 10.79 0.04 5.86
N THR A 348 10.58 0.97 6.80
CA THR A 348 9.64 0.75 7.90
C THR A 348 8.18 0.69 7.46
N LYS A 349 7.82 1.16 6.24
CA LYS A 349 6.46 1.16 5.62
C LYS A 349 5.30 1.72 6.46
N ARG A 350 5.52 1.94 7.75
CA ARG A 350 4.56 2.42 8.72
C ARG A 350 5.16 3.64 9.40
N PHE A 351 4.73 4.80 8.95
CA PHE A 351 5.15 6.09 9.49
C PHE A 351 4.15 6.52 10.56
N SER A 352 4.61 6.71 11.79
CA SER A 352 3.73 7.08 12.90
C SER A 352 3.10 8.46 12.69
N ILE A 353 1.86 8.64 13.14
CA ILE A 353 1.15 9.94 13.06
C ILE A 353 1.77 10.95 14.04
N SER A 354 2.41 10.46 15.11
CA SER A 354 3.02 11.24 16.19
C SER A 354 4.50 11.56 15.98
N GLY A 355 5.13 11.17 14.86
CA GLY A 355 6.50 11.53 14.52
C GLY A 355 7.52 10.97 15.52
N CYS A 356 7.85 9.68 15.41
CA CYS A 356 8.86 9.07 16.27
C CYS A 356 10.31 9.39 15.86
N ASP A 357 10.50 9.90 14.64
CA ASP A 357 11.80 10.29 14.07
C ASP A 357 11.63 11.62 13.34
N ASP A 358 12.41 12.64 13.72
CA ASP A 358 12.32 13.98 13.14
C ASP A 358 12.54 13.99 11.62
N ARG A 359 13.28 12.99 11.10
CA ARG A 359 13.52 12.83 9.65
C ARG A 359 12.29 12.38 8.88
N LEU A 360 11.27 11.88 9.58
CA LEU A 360 10.02 11.36 9.04
C LEU A 360 8.84 12.31 9.27
N LEU A 361 9.08 13.54 9.74
CA LEU A 361 7.99 14.50 10.00
C LEU A 361 7.29 14.97 8.72
N ASP A 362 8.05 15.15 7.62
CA ASP A 362 7.55 15.68 6.35
C ASP A 362 7.41 14.60 5.27
N VAL A 363 6.88 13.43 5.66
CA VAL A 363 6.57 12.35 4.70
C VAL A 363 5.47 12.86 3.75
N PRO A 364 5.66 12.82 2.42
CA PRO A 364 4.62 13.23 1.48
C PRO A 364 3.34 12.42 1.66
N ASP A 365 2.19 13.09 1.66
CA ASP A 365 0.90 12.48 1.99
C ASP A 365 0.55 11.29 1.07
N GLY A 366 0.77 11.41 -0.24
CA GLY A 366 0.55 10.31 -1.20
C GLY A 366 1.46 9.11 -0.92
N PHE A 367 2.75 9.35 -0.64
CA PHE A 367 3.69 8.29 -0.27
C PHE A 367 3.32 7.64 1.07
N TRP A 368 2.84 8.41 2.04
CA TRP A 368 2.32 7.90 3.30
C TRP A 368 1.11 6.98 3.06
N ASN A 369 0.13 7.44 2.26
CA ASN A 369 -1.08 6.66 1.96
C ASN A 369 -0.76 5.36 1.21
N ARG A 370 0.18 5.43 0.27
CA ARG A 370 0.71 4.26 -0.44
C ARG A 370 1.30 3.23 0.51
N CYS A 371 2.15 3.66 1.43
CA CYS A 371 2.79 2.76 2.39
C CYS A 371 1.78 2.12 3.35
N ARG A 372 0.73 2.88 3.73
CA ARG A 372 -0.40 2.36 4.51
C ARG A 372 -1.17 1.27 3.76
N ILE A 373 -1.60 1.53 2.52
CA ILE A 373 -2.29 0.54 1.68
C ILE A 373 -1.39 -0.68 1.46
N TRP A 374 -0.10 -0.45 1.21
CA TRP A 374 0.89 -1.52 1.04
C TRP A 374 0.91 -2.44 2.26
N ALA A 375 1.03 -1.87 3.46
CA ALA A 375 1.07 -2.61 4.72
C ALA A 375 -0.22 -3.43 4.93
N THR A 376 -1.39 -2.84 4.67
CA THR A 376 -2.69 -3.52 4.79
C THR A 376 -2.73 -4.80 3.93
N ILE A 377 -2.32 -4.72 2.67
CA ILE A 377 -2.32 -5.87 1.75
C ILE A 377 -1.25 -6.90 2.13
N GLU A 378 -0.06 -6.44 2.52
CA GLU A 378 1.04 -7.33 2.92
C GLU A 378 0.72 -8.14 4.18
N GLU A 379 0.10 -7.50 5.18
CA GLU A 379 -0.44 -8.15 6.37
C GLU A 379 -1.51 -9.16 6.00
N ALA A 380 -2.41 -8.79 5.09
CA ALA A 380 -3.50 -9.66 4.72
C ALA A 380 -3.03 -10.95 4.03
N LEU A 381 -2.04 -10.84 3.15
CA LEU A 381 -1.38 -11.96 2.50
C LEU A 381 -0.61 -12.84 3.50
N GLN A 382 0.04 -12.23 4.49
CA GLN A 382 0.77 -12.95 5.54
C GLN A 382 -0.16 -13.80 6.43
N GLU A 383 -1.32 -13.26 6.80
CA GLU A 383 -2.32 -13.97 7.58
C GLU A 383 -2.95 -15.13 6.79
N GLN A 384 -3.15 -14.95 5.48
CA GLN A 384 -3.68 -16.00 4.60
C GLN A 384 -2.67 -17.16 4.47
N ASP A 385 -1.39 -16.86 4.24
CA ASP A 385 -0.32 -17.88 4.18
C ASP A 385 -0.24 -18.69 5.49
N THR A 386 -0.32 -18.00 6.63
CA THR A 386 -0.24 -18.62 7.97
C THR A 386 -1.43 -19.58 8.19
N THR A 387 -2.63 -19.15 7.81
CA THR A 387 -3.85 -19.95 7.91
C THR A 387 -3.79 -21.22 7.06
N LEU A 388 -3.26 -21.11 5.83
CA LEU A 388 -3.07 -22.27 4.94
C LEU A 388 -2.04 -23.26 5.50
N GLN A 389 -0.94 -22.79 6.08
CA GLN A 389 0.07 -23.64 6.71
C GLN A 389 -0.46 -24.41 7.93
N CYS A 390 -1.27 -23.75 8.78
CA CYS A 390 -1.92 -24.42 9.91
C CYS A 390 -2.88 -25.52 9.47
N ARG A 391 -3.69 -25.29 8.42
CA ARG A 391 -4.61 -26.31 7.88
C ARG A 391 -3.89 -27.49 7.25
N ALA A 392 -2.76 -27.25 6.58
CA ALA A 392 -1.94 -28.31 6.00
C ALA A 392 -1.26 -29.19 7.06
N SER A 393 -0.94 -28.63 8.23
CA SER A 393 -0.26 -29.35 9.33
C SER A 393 -1.22 -30.19 10.19
N GLN A 394 -2.53 -30.03 10.00
CA GLN A 394 -3.59 -30.75 10.72
C GLN A 394 -4.21 -31.92 9.92
N ARG A 395 -3.77 -32.10 8.67
CA ARG A 395 -4.09 -33.26 7.81
C ARG A 395 -2.92 -34.22 7.82
#